data_AF-A0A0Q1A552-F1
#
_entry.id   AF-A0A0Q1A552-F1
#
_cell.length_a   1.000
_cell.length_b   1.000
_cell.length_c   1.000
_cell.angle_alpha   90.00
_cell.angle_beta   90.00
_cell.angle_gamma   90.00
#
_symmetry.space_group_name_H-M   'P 1'
#
loop_
_entity.id
_entity.type
_entity.pdbx_description
1 polymer ?
#
loop_
_entity_poly.entity_id
_entity_poly.type
_entity_poly.pdbx_seq_one_letter_code
_entity_poly.pdbx_strand_id
1 'polypeptide(L)'
;METYILAIISPFFGAFFAFIFLRIADCLNEKHSKVVKNHKALCEVQLLINEMHRILRNNLTQIDEVSKGFKRQLETEVPIITSNRPGVFLTEFNKLSDIINESYVNDFITMIYQAKSLNRDIEGINELYLTFREALILKNLKPEIYKANFGNYKYQLDLIKKHLLEFKNVILKNLAICRILTRNSNPKWNKLNYFHEKKKYQKNFENIISKELNKLAEEV
;
A
#
# COMPACT_ATOMS: atom_id res chain seq x y z
N MET A 1 31.67 -64.49 -4.04
CA MET A 1 30.23 -64.14 -4.06
C MET A 1 30.00 -62.76 -3.43
N GLU A 2 30.64 -62.45 -2.30
CA GLU A 2 30.57 -61.13 -1.63
C GLU A 2 31.06 -59.95 -2.49
N THR A 3 32.11 -60.13 -3.29
CA THR A 3 32.67 -59.08 -4.17
C THR A 3 31.73 -58.65 -5.30
N TYR A 4 30.91 -59.55 -5.83
CA TYR A 4 29.93 -59.25 -6.87
C TYR A 4 28.72 -58.49 -6.31
N ILE A 5 28.33 -58.79 -5.07
CA ILE A 5 27.24 -58.10 -4.37
C ILE A 5 27.65 -56.65 -4.07
N LEU A 6 28.88 -56.41 -3.59
CA LEU A 6 29.43 -55.07 -3.39
C LEU A 6 29.54 -54.25 -4.70
N ALA A 7 29.92 -54.88 -5.80
CA ALA A 7 30.05 -54.22 -7.11
C ALA A 7 28.71 -53.77 -7.72
N ILE A 8 27.60 -54.44 -7.40
CA ILE A 8 26.26 -54.07 -7.87
C ILE A 8 25.57 -53.07 -6.91
N ILE A 9 25.83 -53.21 -5.61
CA ILE A 9 25.24 -52.36 -4.57
C ILE A 9 25.84 -50.95 -4.56
N SER A 10 27.14 -50.79 -4.84
CA SER A 10 27.81 -49.48 -4.82
C SER A 10 27.25 -48.48 -5.85
N PRO A 11 27.03 -48.85 -7.14
CA PRO A 11 26.36 -47.99 -8.11
C PRO A 11 24.91 -47.64 -7.74
N PHE A 12 24.18 -48.57 -7.12
CA PHE A 12 22.81 -48.32 -6.65
C PHE A 12 22.77 -47.26 -5.54
N PHE A 13 23.65 -47.36 -4.54
CA PHE A 13 23.79 -46.31 -3.52
C PHE A 13 24.20 -44.98 -4.14
N GLY A 14 25.14 -44.98 -5.10
CA GLY A 14 25.53 -43.77 -5.83
C GLY A 14 24.35 -43.09 -6.53
N ALA A 15 23.54 -43.85 -7.26
CA ALA A 15 22.34 -43.35 -7.93
C ALA A 15 21.25 -42.88 -6.94
N PHE A 16 21.06 -43.62 -5.84
CA PHE A 16 20.12 -43.26 -4.79
C PHE A 16 20.49 -41.94 -4.10
N PHE A 17 21.76 -41.77 -3.72
CA PHE A 17 22.23 -40.51 -3.14
C PHE A 17 22.19 -39.37 -4.15
N ALA A 18 22.57 -39.60 -5.42
CA ALA A 18 22.43 -38.59 -6.47
C ALA A 18 20.97 -38.13 -6.63
N PHE A 19 20.01 -39.06 -6.61
CA PHE A 19 18.59 -38.74 -6.63
C PHE A 19 18.17 -37.91 -5.40
N ILE A 20 18.60 -38.29 -4.20
CA ILE A 20 18.32 -37.52 -2.97
C ILE A 20 18.90 -36.10 -3.08
N PHE A 21 20.16 -35.96 -3.50
CA PHE A 21 20.79 -34.65 -3.66
C PHE A 21 20.07 -33.79 -4.69
N LEU A 22 19.64 -34.38 -5.81
CA LEU A 22 18.85 -33.67 -6.81
C LEU A 22 17.53 -33.17 -6.24
N ARG A 23 16.80 -34.01 -5.49
CA ARG A 23 15.55 -33.60 -4.82
C ARG A 23 15.75 -32.53 -3.75
N ILE A 24 16.84 -32.61 -2.98
CA ILE A 24 17.20 -31.58 -2.00
C ILE A 24 17.53 -30.27 -2.73
N ALA A 25 18.31 -30.32 -3.81
CA ALA A 25 18.66 -29.16 -4.61
C ALA A 25 17.42 -28.47 -5.21
N ASP A 26 16.49 -29.25 -5.78
CA ASP A 26 15.22 -28.75 -6.31
C ASP A 26 14.39 -28.05 -5.22
N CYS A 27 14.27 -28.68 -4.04
CA CYS A 27 13.54 -28.11 -2.90
C CYS A 27 14.18 -26.79 -2.41
N LEU A 28 15.52 -26.74 -2.34
CA LEU A 28 16.24 -25.52 -1.98
C LEU A 28 16.05 -24.41 -3.02
N ASN A 29 16.10 -24.75 -4.31
CA ASN A 29 15.88 -23.82 -5.41
C ASN A 29 14.47 -23.24 -5.41
N GLU A 30 13.45 -24.07 -5.21
CA GLU A 30 12.05 -23.63 -5.11
C GLU A 30 11.86 -22.67 -3.94
N LYS A 31 12.41 -23.03 -2.77
CA LYS A 31 12.33 -22.18 -1.58
C LYS A 31 13.05 -20.85 -1.76
N HIS A 32 14.25 -20.87 -2.34
CA HIS A 32 15.01 -19.67 -2.66
C HIS A 32 14.23 -18.76 -3.62
N SER A 33 13.68 -19.34 -4.69
CA SER A 33 12.83 -18.62 -5.65
C SER A 33 11.64 -17.96 -4.97
N LYS A 34 10.98 -18.66 -4.05
CA LYS A 34 9.86 -18.13 -3.27
C LYS A 34 10.24 -16.94 -2.39
N VAL A 35 11.38 -17.00 -1.70
CA VAL A 35 11.90 -15.88 -0.88
C VAL A 35 12.21 -14.66 -1.75
N VAL A 36 12.84 -14.88 -2.92
CA VAL A 36 13.15 -13.79 -3.86
C VAL A 36 11.87 -13.13 -4.39
N LYS A 37 10.84 -13.92 -4.75
CA LYS A 37 9.54 -13.40 -5.17
C LYS A 37 8.84 -12.63 -4.05
N ASN A 38 8.82 -13.17 -2.84
CA ASN A 38 8.27 -12.48 -1.66
C ASN A 38 8.95 -11.13 -1.42
N HIS A 39 10.28 -11.10 -1.39
CA HIS A 39 11.04 -9.87 -1.21
C HIS A 39 10.72 -8.83 -2.30
N LYS A 40 10.68 -9.25 -3.57
CA LYS A 40 10.32 -8.37 -4.68
C LYS A 40 8.89 -7.83 -4.56
N ALA A 41 7.93 -8.70 -4.22
CA ALA A 41 6.54 -8.30 -4.01
C ALA A 41 6.41 -7.28 -2.87
N LEU A 42 7.10 -7.50 -1.74
CA LEU A 42 7.13 -6.58 -0.62
C LEU A 42 7.75 -5.22 -1.01
N CYS A 43 8.84 -5.20 -1.77
CA CYS A 43 9.41 -3.95 -2.29
C CYS A 43 8.43 -3.18 -3.17
N GLU A 44 7.68 -3.87 -4.04
CA GLU A 44 6.67 -3.22 -4.89
C GLU A 44 5.47 -2.71 -4.08
N VAL A 45 5.03 -3.46 -3.06
CA VAL A 45 4.03 -2.98 -2.11
C VAL A 45 4.53 -1.72 -1.38
N GLN A 46 5.79 -1.71 -0.94
CA GLN A 46 6.36 -0.55 -0.26
C GLN A 46 6.36 0.70 -1.17
N LEU A 47 6.70 0.54 -2.45
CA LEU A 47 6.64 1.63 -3.44
C LEU A 47 5.21 2.16 -3.61
N LEU A 48 4.24 1.25 -3.72
CA LEU A 48 2.82 1.60 -3.83
C LEU A 48 2.33 2.38 -2.59
N ILE A 49 2.65 1.91 -1.38
CA ILE A 49 2.25 2.57 -0.13
C ILE A 49 2.89 3.96 -0.01
N ASN A 50 4.16 4.11 -0.40
CA ASN A 50 4.82 5.41 -0.44
C ASN A 50 4.12 6.38 -1.41
N GLU A 51 3.71 5.90 -2.57
CA GLU A 51 2.99 6.69 -3.56
C GLU A 51 1.59 7.09 -3.03
N MET A 52 0.88 6.17 -2.37
CA MET A 52 -0.37 6.49 -1.68
C MET A 52 -0.17 7.53 -0.58
N HIS A 53 0.94 7.47 0.18
CA HIS A 53 1.27 8.47 1.19
C HIS A 53 1.52 9.85 0.57
N ARG A 54 2.19 9.90 -0.60
CA ARG A 54 2.39 11.14 -1.37
C ARG A 54 1.05 11.74 -1.83
N ILE A 55 0.17 10.91 -2.40
CA ILE A 55 -1.18 11.32 -2.82
C ILE A 55 -1.97 11.85 -1.62
N LEU A 56 -1.92 11.17 -0.47
CA LEU A 56 -2.59 11.60 0.76
C LEU A 56 -2.14 13.01 1.19
N ARG A 57 -0.82 13.27 1.20
CA ARG A 57 -0.28 14.59 1.54
C ARG A 57 -0.80 15.66 0.58
N ASN A 58 -0.75 15.38 -0.72
CA ASN A 58 -1.23 16.32 -1.75
C ASN A 58 -2.72 16.61 -1.59
N ASN A 59 -3.54 15.58 -1.33
CA ASN A 59 -4.98 15.73 -1.11
C ASN A 59 -5.28 16.62 0.09
N LEU A 60 -4.58 16.42 1.22
CA LEU A 60 -4.73 17.27 2.41
C LEU A 60 -4.41 18.73 2.08
N THR A 61 -3.30 18.99 1.37
CA THR A 61 -2.93 20.34 0.94
C THR A 61 -3.96 20.96 0.01
N GLN A 62 -4.48 20.21 -0.97
CA GLN A 62 -5.49 20.71 -1.89
C GLN A 62 -6.79 21.07 -1.17
N ILE A 63 -7.24 20.26 -0.21
CA ILE A 63 -8.42 20.57 0.61
C ILE A 63 -8.21 21.85 1.42
N ASP A 64 -7.01 22.04 1.98
CA ASP A 64 -6.67 23.26 2.71
C ASP A 64 -6.70 24.50 1.82
N GLU A 65 -6.19 24.40 0.58
CA GLU A 65 -6.27 25.49 -0.39
C GLU A 65 -7.71 25.79 -0.82
N VAL A 66 -8.56 24.77 -1.00
CA VAL A 66 -10.00 24.99 -1.25
C VAL A 66 -10.65 25.72 -0.07
N SER A 67 -10.33 25.32 1.16
CA SER A 67 -10.84 25.98 2.38
C SER A 67 -10.40 27.44 2.48
N LYS A 68 -9.16 27.77 2.12
CA LYS A 68 -8.68 29.16 2.03
C LYS A 68 -9.42 29.94 0.94
N GLY A 69 -9.63 29.32 -0.23
CA GLY A 69 -10.42 29.89 -1.31
C GLY A 69 -11.85 30.21 -0.88
N PHE A 70 -12.50 29.28 -0.17
CA PHE A 70 -13.85 29.51 0.37
C PHE A 70 -13.90 30.72 1.33
N LYS A 71 -12.92 30.87 2.23
CA LYS A 71 -12.85 32.04 3.12
C LYS A 71 -12.77 33.36 2.34
N ARG A 72 -11.90 33.43 1.32
CA ARG A 72 -11.78 34.62 0.44
C ARG A 72 -13.08 34.93 -0.32
N GLN A 73 -13.82 33.90 -0.72
CA GLN A 73 -15.12 34.09 -1.39
C GLN A 73 -16.16 34.73 -0.45
N LEU A 74 -16.12 34.42 0.85
CA LEU A 74 -16.99 35.06 1.84
C LEU A 74 -16.63 36.54 2.05
N GLU A 75 -15.35 36.89 1.96
CA GLU A 75 -14.87 38.27 2.15
C GLU A 75 -15.13 39.18 0.94
N THR A 76 -15.02 38.64 -0.28
CA THR A 76 -15.02 39.43 -1.53
C THR A 76 -16.37 39.43 -2.25
N GLU A 77 -17.30 38.57 -1.84
CA GLU A 77 -18.58 38.33 -2.52
C GLU A 77 -18.46 37.93 -4.01
N VAL A 78 -17.28 37.59 -4.52
CA VAL A 78 -17.07 37.12 -5.89
C VAL A 78 -16.90 35.60 -5.91
N PRO A 79 -17.60 34.85 -6.79
CA PRO A 79 -17.38 33.42 -6.96
C PRO A 79 -15.91 33.08 -7.26
N ILE A 80 -15.33 32.16 -6.49
CA ILE A 80 -13.96 31.67 -6.73
C ILE A 80 -14.03 30.31 -7.42
N ILE A 81 -13.30 30.17 -8.51
CA ILE A 81 -13.09 28.90 -9.22
C ILE A 81 -11.70 28.38 -8.85
N THR A 82 -11.61 27.10 -8.51
CA THR A 82 -10.36 26.43 -8.10
C THR A 82 -10.07 25.27 -9.03
N SER A 83 -8.79 25.08 -9.35
CA SER A 83 -8.29 23.87 -10.03
C SER A 83 -7.95 22.76 -9.04
N ASN A 84 -7.85 23.06 -7.74
CA ASN A 84 -7.49 22.11 -6.70
C ASN A 84 -8.61 21.10 -6.48
N ARG A 85 -8.30 19.83 -6.69
CA ARG A 85 -9.20 18.69 -6.55
C ARG A 85 -8.41 17.51 -6.01
N PRO A 86 -8.85 16.85 -4.92
CA PRO A 86 -8.20 15.65 -4.42
C PRO A 86 -8.05 14.59 -5.51
N GLY A 87 -6.89 13.94 -5.56
CA GLY A 87 -6.61 12.81 -6.45
C GLY A 87 -7.00 11.48 -5.82
N VAL A 88 -7.20 10.48 -6.68
CA VAL A 88 -7.51 9.10 -6.27
C VAL A 88 -6.24 8.33 -5.92
N PHE A 89 -6.36 7.40 -4.97
CA PHE A 89 -5.32 6.47 -4.58
C PHE A 89 -5.14 5.35 -5.61
N LEU A 90 -3.91 4.84 -5.70
CA LEU A 90 -3.60 3.63 -6.45
C LEU A 90 -4.13 2.41 -5.69
N THR A 91 -4.95 1.57 -6.35
CA THR A 91 -5.60 0.41 -5.71
C THR A 91 -5.38 -0.92 -6.43
N GLU A 92 -4.61 -0.89 -7.52
CA GLU A 92 -4.28 -2.08 -8.31
C GLU A 92 -2.93 -2.65 -7.85
N PHE A 93 -2.92 -3.93 -7.47
CA PHE A 93 -1.70 -4.64 -7.13
C PHE A 93 -1.83 -6.14 -7.41
N ASN A 94 -1.00 -6.66 -8.31
CA ASN A 94 -1.18 -8.00 -8.89
C ASN A 94 -0.28 -9.08 -8.27
N LYS A 95 0.55 -8.76 -7.27
CA LYS A 95 1.56 -9.69 -6.72
C LYS A 95 1.32 -10.07 -5.26
N LEU A 96 0.06 -10.04 -4.81
CA LEU A 96 -0.28 -10.48 -3.44
C LEU A 96 0.02 -11.95 -3.19
N SER A 97 -0.15 -12.79 -4.23
CA SER A 97 0.10 -14.23 -4.15
C SER A 97 1.56 -14.59 -3.88
N ASP A 98 2.49 -13.69 -4.18
CA ASP A 98 3.92 -13.88 -3.93
C ASP A 98 4.31 -13.53 -2.49
N ILE A 99 3.46 -12.83 -1.72
CA ILE A 99 3.72 -12.46 -0.34
C ILE A 99 3.47 -13.66 0.59
N ILE A 100 4.47 -14.01 1.39
CA ILE A 100 4.40 -15.19 2.28
C ILE A 100 3.58 -14.93 3.55
N ASN A 101 3.57 -13.70 4.06
CA ASN A 101 2.89 -13.38 5.32
C ASN A 101 1.39 -13.10 5.09
N GLU A 102 0.55 -14.10 5.41
CA GLU A 102 -0.91 -14.05 5.24
C GLU A 102 -1.56 -12.96 6.10
N SER A 103 -1.04 -12.70 7.31
CA SER A 103 -1.53 -11.60 8.16
C SER A 103 -1.35 -10.24 7.48
N TYR A 104 -0.20 -10.02 6.85
CA TYR A 104 0.07 -8.79 6.11
C TYR A 104 -0.75 -8.67 4.84
N VAL A 105 -0.98 -9.77 4.13
CA VAL A 105 -1.88 -9.76 2.96
C VAL A 105 -3.27 -9.27 3.37
N ASN A 106 -3.81 -9.73 4.51
CA ASN A 106 -5.12 -9.27 5.00
C ASN A 106 -5.12 -7.79 5.40
N ASP A 107 -4.08 -7.33 6.11
CA ASP A 107 -3.94 -5.92 6.50
C ASP A 107 -3.86 -5.01 5.26
N PHE A 108 -3.08 -5.42 4.26
CA PHE A 108 -2.92 -4.70 3.01
C PHE A 108 -4.21 -4.67 2.18
N ILE A 109 -4.91 -5.79 2.06
CA ILE A 109 -6.22 -5.85 1.39
C ILE A 109 -7.22 -4.91 2.08
N THR A 110 -7.24 -4.89 3.42
CA THR A 110 -8.11 -3.99 4.18
C THR A 110 -7.80 -2.52 3.87
N MET A 111 -6.52 -2.15 3.83
CA MET A 111 -6.08 -0.81 3.42
C MET A 111 -6.52 -0.48 1.98
N ILE A 112 -6.40 -1.42 1.04
CA ILE A 112 -6.84 -1.23 -0.35
C ILE A 112 -8.35 -1.02 -0.45
N TYR A 113 -9.16 -1.75 0.33
CA TYR A 113 -10.61 -1.53 0.35
C TYR A 113 -10.97 -0.14 0.91
N GLN A 114 -10.29 0.30 1.96
CA GLN A 114 -10.47 1.66 2.48
C GLN A 114 -10.08 2.73 1.43
N ALA A 115 -8.97 2.53 0.72
CA ALA A 115 -8.56 3.40 -0.38
C ALA A 115 -9.61 3.46 -1.49
N LYS A 116 -10.19 2.31 -1.88
CA LYS A 116 -11.27 2.25 -2.89
C LYS A 116 -12.52 2.99 -2.44
N SER A 117 -12.88 2.91 -1.15
CA SER A 117 -13.99 3.67 -0.61
C SER A 117 -13.73 5.17 -0.70
N LEU A 118 -12.54 5.62 -0.27
CA LEU A 118 -12.13 7.02 -0.37
C LEU A 118 -12.09 7.52 -1.82
N ASN A 119 -11.66 6.67 -2.77
CA ASN A 119 -11.67 7.03 -4.19
C ASN A 119 -13.08 7.34 -4.69
N ARG A 120 -14.08 6.54 -4.31
CA ARG A 120 -15.47 6.78 -4.71
C ARG A 120 -15.99 8.10 -4.14
N ASP A 121 -15.67 8.40 -2.88
CA ASP A 121 -16.05 9.67 -2.25
C ASP A 121 -15.39 10.86 -2.95
N ILE A 122 -14.09 10.74 -3.28
CA ILE A 122 -13.31 11.75 -4.00
C ILE A 122 -13.80 11.95 -5.43
N GLU A 123 -14.14 10.88 -6.15
CA GLU A 123 -14.68 10.95 -7.50
C GLU A 123 -16.04 11.64 -7.51
N GLY A 124 -16.97 11.19 -6.66
CA GLY A 124 -18.31 11.78 -6.59
C GLY A 124 -18.29 13.26 -6.21
N ILE A 125 -17.44 13.66 -5.26
CA ILE A 125 -17.35 15.07 -4.88
C ILE A 125 -16.69 15.93 -5.99
N ASN A 126 -15.71 15.37 -6.70
CA ASN A 126 -15.07 16.05 -7.83
C ASN A 126 -16.05 16.24 -9.00
N GLU A 127 -16.85 15.23 -9.32
CA GLU A 127 -17.90 15.33 -10.34
C GLU A 127 -18.95 16.38 -9.99
N LEU A 128 -19.38 16.42 -8.73
CA LEU A 128 -20.28 17.47 -8.23
C LEU A 128 -19.68 18.86 -8.45
N TYR A 129 -18.41 19.05 -8.08
CA TYR A 129 -17.70 20.33 -8.28
C TYR A 129 -17.64 20.74 -9.75
N LEU A 130 -17.24 19.80 -10.63
CA LEU A 130 -17.16 20.04 -12.06
C LEU A 130 -18.50 20.49 -12.63
N THR A 131 -19.58 19.81 -12.23
CA THR A 131 -20.94 20.09 -12.70
C THR A 131 -21.38 21.52 -12.41
N PHE A 132 -21.27 21.98 -11.14
CA PHE A 132 -21.73 23.33 -10.81
C PHE A 132 -20.75 24.42 -11.26
N ARG A 133 -19.46 24.11 -11.38
CA ARG A 133 -18.46 25.02 -11.97
C ARG A 133 -18.76 25.27 -13.44
N GLU A 134 -19.03 24.22 -14.21
CA GLU A 134 -19.38 24.33 -15.62
C GLU A 134 -20.70 25.07 -15.82
N ALA A 135 -21.71 24.80 -14.99
CA ALA A 135 -22.96 25.55 -15.00
C ALA A 135 -22.76 27.06 -14.73
N LEU A 136 -21.83 27.44 -13.82
CA LEU A 136 -21.46 28.83 -13.60
C LEU A 136 -20.78 29.45 -14.85
N ILE A 137 -19.80 28.76 -15.44
CA ILE A 137 -19.05 29.23 -16.61
C ILE A 137 -19.98 29.46 -17.81
N LEU A 138 -20.92 28.54 -18.03
CA LEU A 138 -21.92 28.61 -19.09
C LEU A 138 -23.06 29.60 -18.79
N LYS A 139 -23.01 30.31 -17.65
CA LYS A 139 -24.05 31.24 -17.16
C LYS A 139 -25.43 30.60 -16.96
N ASN A 140 -25.47 29.27 -16.79
CA ASN A 140 -26.67 28.51 -16.45
C ASN A 140 -26.95 28.48 -14.94
N LEU A 141 -26.01 28.97 -14.12
CA LEU A 141 -26.10 29.01 -12.66
C LEU A 141 -25.86 30.44 -12.17
N LYS A 142 -26.74 30.93 -11.28
CA LYS A 142 -26.56 32.23 -10.64
C LYS A 142 -25.37 32.19 -9.65
N PRO A 143 -24.58 33.28 -9.52
CA PRO A 143 -23.46 33.36 -8.58
C PRO A 143 -23.80 32.98 -7.14
N GLU A 144 -24.99 33.34 -6.65
CA GLU A 144 -25.42 33.07 -5.27
C GLU A 144 -25.63 31.56 -5.04
N ILE A 145 -26.20 30.88 -6.05
CA ILE A 145 -26.41 29.42 -6.01
C ILE A 145 -25.06 28.71 -6.09
N TYR A 146 -24.13 29.20 -6.92
CA TYR A 146 -22.76 28.68 -6.94
C TYR A 146 -22.10 28.79 -5.57
N LYS A 147 -22.21 29.93 -4.89
CA LYS A 147 -21.62 30.11 -3.55
C LYS A 147 -22.17 29.09 -2.55
N ALA A 148 -23.48 28.85 -2.56
CA ALA A 148 -24.11 27.84 -1.71
C ALA A 148 -23.59 26.42 -2.03
N ASN A 149 -23.53 26.05 -3.31
CA ASN A 149 -23.00 24.76 -3.75
C ASN A 149 -21.51 24.59 -3.41
N PHE A 150 -20.72 25.66 -3.53
CA PHE A 150 -19.31 25.65 -3.15
C PHE A 150 -19.12 25.52 -1.63
N GLY A 151 -20.04 26.08 -0.82
CA GLY A 151 -20.10 25.83 0.62
C GLY A 151 -20.37 24.36 0.96
N ASN A 152 -21.33 23.73 0.27
CA ASN A 152 -21.62 22.30 0.40
C ASN A 152 -20.41 21.45 -0.02
N TYR A 153 -19.76 21.79 -1.13
CA TYR A 153 -18.53 21.15 -1.59
C TYR A 153 -17.42 21.21 -0.54
N LYS A 154 -17.17 22.40 0.03
CA LYS A 154 -16.18 22.58 1.09
C LYS A 154 -16.52 21.73 2.32
N TYR A 155 -17.78 21.70 2.74
CA TYR A 155 -18.22 20.89 3.87
C TYR A 155 -17.94 19.40 3.64
N GLN A 156 -18.26 18.89 2.45
CA GLN A 156 -17.99 17.49 2.09
C GLN A 156 -16.48 17.20 2.02
N LEU A 157 -15.67 18.14 1.52
CA LEU A 157 -14.21 18.01 1.57
C LEU A 157 -13.66 17.96 2.99
N ASP A 158 -14.25 18.70 3.95
CA ASP A 158 -13.85 18.60 5.36
C ASP A 158 -14.15 17.23 5.96
N LEU A 159 -15.26 16.60 5.56
CA LEU A 159 -15.58 15.22 5.97
C LEU A 159 -14.56 14.23 5.39
N ILE A 160 -14.26 14.33 4.10
CA ILE A 160 -13.22 13.54 3.45
C ILE A 160 -11.87 13.77 4.13
N LYS A 161 -11.54 15.00 4.50
CA LYS A 161 -10.28 15.33 5.20
C LYS A 161 -10.12 14.55 6.51
N LYS A 162 -11.20 14.39 7.29
CA LYS A 162 -11.18 13.59 8.52
C LYS A 162 -10.84 12.12 8.21
N HIS A 163 -11.51 11.53 7.23
CA HIS A 163 -11.23 10.16 6.82
C HIS A 163 -9.81 9.99 6.24
N LEU A 164 -9.29 10.99 5.52
CA LEU A 164 -7.90 10.99 5.05
C LEU A 164 -6.91 11.00 6.22
N LEU A 165 -7.17 11.76 7.28
CA LEU A 165 -6.30 11.77 8.48
C LEU A 165 -6.32 10.44 9.22
N GLU A 166 -7.46 9.75 9.28
CA GLU A 166 -7.55 8.40 9.83
C GLU A 166 -6.82 7.39 8.94
N PHE A 167 -7.03 7.48 7.63
CA PHE A 167 -6.38 6.62 6.64
C PHE A 167 -4.85 6.77 6.63
N LYS A 168 -4.33 7.97 6.96
CA LYS A 168 -2.89 8.20 7.15
C LYS A 168 -2.29 7.21 8.14
N ASN A 169 -2.96 6.94 9.26
CA ASN A 169 -2.47 6.00 10.27
C ASN A 169 -2.43 4.57 9.73
N VAL A 170 -3.40 4.19 8.91
CA VAL A 170 -3.47 2.89 8.25
C VAL A 170 -2.33 2.72 7.23
N ILE A 171 -2.07 3.75 6.41
CA ILE A 171 -0.94 3.79 5.47
C ILE A 171 0.38 3.62 6.23
N LEU A 172 0.61 4.42 7.28
CA LEU A 172 1.86 4.38 8.04
C LEU A 172 2.06 3.04 8.75
N LYS A 173 1.01 2.46 9.32
CA LYS A 173 1.07 1.11 9.91
C LYS A 173 1.44 0.06 8.87
N ASN A 174 0.78 0.07 7.71
CA ASN A 174 1.08 -0.89 6.64
C ASN A 174 2.49 -0.69 6.07
N LEU A 175 2.97 0.56 5.96
CA LEU A 175 4.33 0.87 5.53
C LEU A 175 5.36 0.32 6.52
N ALA A 176 5.15 0.54 7.82
CA ALA A 176 6.02 0.03 8.88
C ALA A 176 6.12 -1.50 8.83
N ILE A 177 4.98 -2.19 8.75
CA ILE A 177 4.94 -3.65 8.63
C ILE A 177 5.67 -4.10 7.36
N CYS A 178 5.41 -3.46 6.22
CA CYS A 178 6.08 -3.76 4.95
C CYS A 178 7.60 -3.65 5.06
N ARG A 179 8.11 -2.56 5.64
CA ARG A 179 9.55 -2.34 5.84
C ARG A 179 10.17 -3.42 6.71
N ILE A 180 9.50 -3.80 7.81
CA ILE A 180 9.96 -4.87 8.71
C ILE A 180 10.04 -6.20 7.94
N LEU A 181 8.99 -6.57 7.21
CA LEU A 181 8.94 -7.80 6.43
C LEU A 181 9.96 -7.80 5.27
N THR A 182 10.17 -6.66 4.62
CA THR A 182 11.14 -6.50 3.53
C THR A 182 12.58 -6.69 4.03
N ARG A 183 12.93 -6.12 5.19
CA ARG A 183 14.23 -6.35 5.83
C ARG A 183 14.42 -7.82 6.20
N ASN A 184 13.38 -8.44 6.76
CA ASN A 184 13.41 -9.82 7.19
C ASN A 184 13.38 -10.84 6.05
N SER A 185 13.01 -10.44 4.83
CA SER A 185 12.98 -11.31 3.63
C SER A 185 14.21 -11.14 2.74
N ASN A 186 15.17 -10.30 3.12
CA ASN A 186 16.32 -9.99 2.28
C ASN A 186 17.18 -11.25 2.02
N PRO A 187 17.29 -11.71 0.76
CA PRO A 187 18.03 -12.94 0.43
C PRO A 187 19.51 -12.87 0.80
N LYS A 188 20.13 -11.68 0.75
CA LYS A 188 21.57 -11.50 1.02
C LYS A 188 21.93 -11.70 2.50
N TRP A 189 21.03 -11.32 3.40
CA TRP A 189 21.26 -11.30 4.85
C TRP A 189 20.77 -12.58 5.54
N ASN A 190 19.89 -13.35 4.88
CA ASN A 190 19.26 -14.54 5.42
C ASN A 190 19.97 -15.86 5.10
N LYS A 191 21.27 -15.85 4.74
CA LYS A 191 22.03 -17.08 4.39
C LYS A 191 21.90 -18.24 5.40
N LEU A 192 21.66 -17.95 6.68
CA LEU A 192 21.45 -18.95 7.74
C LEU A 192 19.96 -19.15 8.12
N ASN A 193 19.08 -18.19 7.82
CA ASN A 193 17.67 -18.17 8.24
C ASN A 193 16.67 -18.35 7.09
N TYR A 194 17.13 -18.77 5.90
CA TYR A 194 16.30 -19.10 4.72
C TYR A 194 15.08 -19.98 5.06
N PHE A 195 15.11 -20.69 6.19
CA PHE A 195 14.08 -21.63 6.58
C PHE A 195 12.85 -21.06 7.28
N HIS A 196 12.86 -19.80 7.75
CA HIS A 196 11.89 -19.32 8.73
C HIS A 196 11.15 -18.03 8.32
N GLU A 197 10.72 -17.91 7.05
CA GLU A 197 9.67 -16.95 6.74
C GLU A 197 8.34 -17.40 7.35
N LYS A 198 7.78 -16.57 8.24
CA LYS A 198 6.56 -16.91 8.97
C LYS A 198 5.34 -16.40 8.22
N LYS A 199 4.37 -17.29 8.01
CA LYS A 199 3.03 -16.97 7.47
C LYS A 199 2.24 -15.98 8.35
N LYS A 200 2.58 -15.89 9.64
CA LYS A 200 1.93 -15.00 10.62
C LYS A 200 2.96 -14.09 11.29
N TYR A 201 2.47 -12.99 11.85
CA TYR A 201 3.29 -12.10 12.68
C TYR A 201 3.91 -12.82 13.90
N GLN A 202 5.03 -12.29 14.36
CA GLN A 202 5.71 -12.80 15.57
C GLN A 202 4.94 -12.37 16.84
N LYS A 203 5.08 -13.11 17.95
CA LYS A 203 4.34 -12.83 19.20
C LYS A 203 4.53 -11.41 19.76
N ASN A 204 5.65 -10.75 19.47
CA ASN A 204 5.97 -9.39 19.92
C ASN A 204 5.99 -8.35 18.77
N PHE A 205 5.25 -8.62 17.69
CA PHE A 205 5.35 -7.82 16.47
C PHE A 205 4.88 -6.36 16.64
N GLU A 206 3.86 -6.12 17.47
CA GLU A 206 3.36 -4.77 17.77
C GLU A 206 4.46 -3.85 18.36
N ASN A 207 5.33 -4.38 19.24
CA ASN A 207 6.45 -3.59 19.76
C ASN A 207 7.47 -3.21 18.68
N ILE A 208 7.63 -4.06 17.65
CA ILE A 208 8.51 -3.80 16.52
C ILE A 208 7.87 -2.74 15.61
N ILE A 209 6.55 -2.83 15.37
CA ILE A 209 5.78 -1.84 14.61
C ILE A 209 5.91 -0.46 15.26
N SER A 210 5.69 -0.34 16.58
CA SER A 210 5.79 0.95 17.28
C SER A 210 7.17 1.60 17.14
N LYS A 211 8.25 0.81 17.23
CA LYS A 211 9.61 1.31 17.00
C LYS A 211 9.82 1.80 15.56
N GLU A 212 9.26 1.10 14.58
CA GLU A 212 9.36 1.49 13.18
C GLU A 212 8.51 2.71 12.85
N LEU A 213 7.33 2.86 13.46
CA LEU A 213 6.50 4.06 13.34
C LEU A 213 7.21 5.30 13.88
N ASN A 214 7.94 5.19 14.99
CA ASN A 214 8.73 6.30 15.52
C ASN A 214 9.83 6.74 14.52
N LYS A 215 10.52 5.77 13.90
CA LYS A 215 11.51 6.08 12.85
C LYS A 215 10.88 6.77 11.64
N LEU A 216 9.71 6.28 11.20
CA LEU A 216 8.96 6.92 10.12
C LEU A 216 8.56 8.36 10.45
N ALA A 217 8.25 8.64 11.72
CA ALA A 217 7.92 10.00 12.16
C ALA A 217 9.13 10.95 12.15
N GLU A 218 10.36 10.43 12.29
CA GLU A 218 11.60 11.20 12.18
C GLU A 218 12.02 11.46 10.72
N GLU A 219 11.57 10.62 9.77
CA GLU A 219 11.87 10.74 8.34
C GLU A 219 10.96 11.74 7.58
N VAL A 220 9.83 12.14 8.18
CA VAL A 220 8.77 12.99 7.58
C VAL A 220 8.86 14.42 8.09
#